data_AF-A0A1B1Z918-F1
#
_entry.id   AF-A0A1B1Z918-F1
#
_cell.length_a   1.000
_cell.length_b   1.000
_cell.length_c   1.000
_cell.angle_alpha   90.00
_cell.angle_beta   90.00
_cell.angle_gamma   90.00
#
_symmetry.space_group_name_H-M   'P 1'
#
loop_
_entity.id
_entity.type
_entity.pdbx_description
1 polymer ?
#
loop_
_entity_poly.entity_id
_entity_poly.type
_entity_poly.pdbx_seq_one_letter_code
_entity_poly.pdbx_strand_id
1 'polypeptide(L)'
;MFEQVDERTDILSQVILLDDKSVIEALSKVQPGLQKYLHIRNLIYNVDVSKSAEFKQAFNGFYRMRQRSQLFYDTFYRFMEENKYQSPTFEQALNFLFKELDRVEASFSSKLAATINPDHPIIRRNISEYRFSECLKGRFCFVADS
;
A
#
# COMPACT_ATOMS: atom_id res chain seq x y z
N MET A 1 -48.19 10.61 -34.94
CA MET A 1 -47.98 11.72 -34.01
C MET A 1 -47.35 11.10 -32.77
N PHE A 2 -46.03 11.01 -32.77
CA PHE A 2 -45.24 10.39 -31.70
C PHE A 2 -44.48 11.52 -31.02
N GLU A 3 -44.83 11.83 -29.78
CA GLU A 3 -43.98 12.65 -28.92
C GLU A 3 -42.88 11.75 -28.37
N GLN A 4 -41.65 11.98 -28.84
CA GLN A 4 -40.46 11.38 -28.26
C GLN A 4 -40.19 12.06 -26.93
N VAL A 5 -40.34 11.29 -25.84
CA VAL A 5 -39.81 11.64 -24.53
C VAL A 5 -38.29 11.51 -24.61
N ASP A 6 -37.58 12.62 -24.46
CA ASP A 6 -36.12 12.70 -24.57
C ASP A 6 -35.44 12.03 -23.36
N GLU A 7 -34.95 10.80 -23.55
CA GLU A 7 -34.20 10.02 -22.55
C GLU A 7 -32.80 10.60 -22.24
N ARG A 8 -32.43 11.78 -22.75
CA ARG A 8 -31.08 12.37 -22.53
C ARG A 8 -30.94 13.24 -21.28
N THR A 9 -32.00 13.49 -20.53
CA THR A 9 -31.91 14.29 -19.30
C THR A 9 -31.49 13.50 -18.05
N ASP A 10 -31.37 12.17 -18.11
CA ASP A 10 -31.10 11.34 -16.91
C ASP A 10 -29.63 10.89 -16.76
N ILE A 11 -28.77 11.25 -17.73
CA ILE A 11 -27.33 10.91 -17.70
C ILE A 11 -26.47 12.09 -17.23
N LEU A 12 -26.99 13.32 -17.29
CA LEU A 12 -26.28 14.54 -16.87
C LEU A 12 -26.46 14.88 -15.38
N SER A 13 -27.37 14.20 -14.69
CA SER A 13 -27.60 14.29 -13.23
C SER A 13 -26.62 13.43 -12.40
N GLN A 14 -25.77 12.61 -13.05
CA GLN A 14 -24.67 11.90 -12.38
C GLN A 14 -23.37 12.71 -12.25
N VAL A 15 -23.40 14.01 -12.59
CA VAL A 15 -22.39 14.94 -12.09
C VAL A 15 -22.70 15.16 -10.62
N ILE A 16 -21.98 14.45 -9.75
CA ILE A 16 -22.04 14.62 -8.30
C ILE A 16 -21.80 16.11 -8.03
N LEU A 17 -22.87 16.85 -7.74
CA LEU A 17 -22.76 18.15 -7.09
C LEU A 17 -22.24 17.87 -5.68
N LEU A 18 -20.91 17.72 -5.57
CA LEU A 18 -20.25 17.63 -4.29
C LEU A 18 -20.49 18.98 -3.60
N ASP A 19 -21.43 19.01 -2.65
CA ASP A 19 -21.61 20.21 -1.85
C ASP A 19 -20.33 20.49 -1.06
N ASP A 20 -19.99 21.77 -0.88
CA ASP A 20 -18.73 22.18 -0.23
C ASP A 20 -18.57 21.54 1.16
N LYS A 21 -19.68 21.31 1.87
CA LYS A 21 -19.70 20.72 3.21
C LYS A 21 -19.26 19.25 3.17
N SER A 22 -19.70 18.48 2.20
CA SER A 22 -19.36 17.08 1.98
C SER A 22 -17.87 16.92 1.62
N VAL A 23 -17.34 17.84 0.82
CA VAL A 23 -15.91 17.91 0.49
C VAL A 23 -15.09 18.23 1.73
N ILE A 24 -15.47 19.27 2.48
CA ILE A 24 -14.78 19.66 3.71
C ILE A 24 -14.81 18.52 4.74
N GLU A 25 -15.93 17.83 4.90
CA GLU A 25 -16.03 16.70 5.82
C GLU A 25 -15.11 15.54 5.37
N ALA A 26 -15.11 15.21 4.08
CA ALA A 26 -14.22 14.19 3.54
C ALA A 26 -12.73 14.53 3.73
N LEU A 27 -12.34 15.78 3.46
CA LEU A 27 -10.98 16.28 3.68
C LEU A 27 -10.57 16.20 5.16
N SER A 28 -11.49 16.55 6.07
CA SER A 28 -11.25 16.48 7.51
C SER A 28 -10.97 15.05 7.99
N LYS A 29 -11.60 14.05 7.36
CA LYS A 29 -11.38 12.62 7.66
C LYS A 29 -10.05 12.11 7.09
N VAL A 30 -9.57 12.66 5.98
CA VAL A 30 -8.32 12.26 5.33
C VAL A 30 -7.10 12.91 6.01
N GLN A 31 -7.24 14.15 6.47
CA GLN A 31 -6.14 14.95 7.02
C GLN A 31 -5.30 14.22 8.09
N PRO A 32 -5.87 13.56 9.12
CA PRO A 32 -5.06 12.85 10.11
C PRO A 32 -4.24 11.70 9.52
N GLY A 33 -4.77 11.01 8.49
CA GLY A 33 -4.05 9.96 7.78
C GLY A 33 -2.88 10.54 6.97
N LEU A 34 -3.11 11.65 6.28
CA LEU A 34 -2.09 12.33 5.49
C LEU A 34 -0.94 12.85 6.37
N GLN A 35 -1.26 13.44 7.53
CA GLN A 35 -0.24 13.90 8.48
C GLN A 35 0.66 12.75 8.95
N LYS A 36 0.07 11.58 9.27
CA LYS A 36 0.84 10.38 9.64
C LYS A 36 1.72 9.89 8.50
N TYR A 37 1.19 9.90 7.27
CA TYR A 37 1.96 9.51 6.09
C TYR A 37 3.15 10.44 5.84
N LEU A 38 2.94 11.76 5.90
CA LEU A 38 4.00 12.76 5.74
C LEU A 38 5.07 12.63 6.84
N HIS A 39 4.66 12.32 8.07
CA HIS A 39 5.60 12.06 9.16
C HIS A 39 6.48 10.83 8.89
N ILE A 40 5.90 9.71 8.44
CA ILE A 40 6.67 8.51 8.04
C ILE A 40 7.63 8.82 6.89
N ARG A 41 7.14 9.54 5.87
CA ARG A 41 7.93 9.99 4.70
C ARG A 41 9.09 10.88 5.11
N ASN A 42 8.91 11.74 6.11
CA ASN A 42 10.00 12.57 6.63
C ASN A 42 11.03 11.73 7.39
N LEU A 43 10.59 10.72 8.14
CA LEU A 43 11.51 9.91 8.94
C LEU A 43 12.35 8.93 8.09
N ILE A 44 11.77 8.30 7.05
CA ILE A 44 12.40 7.16 6.36
C ILE A 44 13.85 7.44 5.90
N TYR A 45 14.12 8.64 5.39
CA TYR A 45 15.44 9.04 4.89
C TYR A 45 16.32 9.72 5.95
N ASN A 46 15.78 10.06 7.11
CA ASN A 46 16.46 10.86 8.13
C ASN A 46 16.88 10.05 9.37
N VAL A 47 16.41 8.82 9.51
CA VAL A 47 16.77 7.93 10.63
C VAL A 47 17.15 6.55 10.14
N ASP A 48 17.86 5.80 10.97
CA ASP A 48 18.00 4.35 10.81
C ASP A 48 16.66 3.68 11.17
N VAL A 49 15.91 3.24 10.16
CA VAL A 49 14.56 2.67 10.33
C VAL A 49 14.59 1.30 11.00
N SER A 50 15.74 0.61 10.95
CA SER A 50 15.96 -0.66 11.64
C SER A 50 16.13 -0.49 13.15
N LYS A 51 16.45 0.72 13.63
CA LYS A 51 16.68 1.01 15.05
C LYS A 51 15.70 2.00 15.66
N SER A 52 15.18 2.95 14.87
CA SER A 52 14.32 4.03 15.36
C SER A 52 12.97 3.51 15.89
N ALA A 53 12.74 3.66 17.20
CA ALA A 53 11.47 3.33 17.83
C ALA A 53 10.34 4.23 17.32
N GLU A 54 10.62 5.52 17.09
CA GLU A 54 9.69 6.49 16.54
C GLU A 54 9.18 6.05 15.16
N PHE A 55 10.10 5.73 14.24
CA PHE A 55 9.74 5.26 12.91
C PHE A 55 8.90 3.99 12.97
N LYS A 56 9.36 2.99 13.74
CA LYS A 56 8.65 1.71 13.87
C LYS A 56 7.25 1.88 14.43
N GLN A 57 7.06 2.74 15.43
CA GLN A 57 5.75 3.02 16.01
C GLN A 57 4.83 3.74 15.01
N ALA A 58 5.33 4.78 14.34
CA ALA A 58 4.57 5.52 13.33
C ALA A 58 4.15 4.60 12.17
N PHE A 59 5.09 3.83 11.62
CA PHE A 59 4.86 2.91 10.52
C PHE A 59 3.87 1.80 10.89
N ASN A 60 4.12 1.10 12.01
CA ASN A 60 3.25 0.01 12.48
C ASN A 60 1.82 0.51 12.73
N GLY A 61 1.67 1.69 13.35
CA GLY A 61 0.38 2.30 13.61
C GLY A 61 -0.36 2.65 12.33
N PHE A 62 0.32 3.28 11.37
CA PHE A 62 -0.27 3.71 10.09
C PHE A 62 -0.73 2.52 9.25
N TYR A 63 0.13 1.51 9.06
CA TYR A 63 -0.18 0.33 8.26
C TYR A 63 -0.90 -0.79 9.03
N ARG A 64 -1.24 -0.54 10.30
CA ARG A 64 -1.90 -1.48 11.22
C ARG A 64 -1.15 -2.82 11.31
N MET A 65 0.18 -2.77 11.35
CA MET A 65 1.03 -3.94 11.56
C MET A 65 0.97 -4.33 13.04
N ARG A 66 0.22 -5.39 13.35
CA ARG A 66 -0.03 -5.85 14.73
C ARG A 66 0.32 -7.34 14.86
N GLN A 67 0.73 -7.75 16.06
CA GLN A 67 0.88 -9.15 16.47
C GLN A 67 1.77 -9.99 15.52
N ARG A 68 2.92 -9.44 15.11
CA ARG A 68 3.94 -10.18 14.36
C ARG A 68 5.04 -10.70 15.28
N SER A 69 5.76 -11.71 14.84
CA SER A 69 6.95 -12.22 15.53
C SER A 69 8.07 -11.18 15.51
N GLN A 70 8.99 -11.27 16.47
CA GLN A 70 10.17 -10.40 16.49
C GLN A 70 11.01 -10.56 15.21
N LEU A 71 11.19 -11.81 14.77
CA LEU A 71 11.87 -12.14 13.50
C LEU A 71 11.27 -11.41 12.30
N PHE A 72 9.92 -11.31 12.23
CA PHE A 72 9.25 -10.56 11.16
C PHE A 72 9.67 -9.09 11.19
N TYR A 73 9.59 -8.44 12.36
CA TYR A 73 9.93 -7.02 12.48
C TYR A 73 11.39 -6.76 12.15
N ASP A 74 12.31 -7.58 12.66
CA ASP A 74 13.73 -7.43 12.42
C ASP A 74 14.07 -7.60 10.93
N THR A 75 13.49 -8.62 10.29
CA THR A 75 13.65 -8.86 8.85
C THR A 75 13.08 -7.72 8.02
N PHE A 76 11.87 -7.26 8.35
CA PHE A 76 11.16 -6.22 7.61
C PHE A 76 11.89 -4.88 7.66
N TYR A 77 12.29 -4.44 8.86
CA TYR A 77 12.96 -3.14 9.02
C TYR A 77 14.42 -3.18 8.60
N ARG A 78 15.10 -4.34 8.67
CA ARG A 78 16.43 -4.53 8.07
C ARG A 78 16.38 -4.31 6.56
N PHE A 79 15.48 -4.99 5.86
CA PHE A 79 15.33 -4.82 4.42
C PHE A 79 15.05 -3.36 4.04
N MET A 80 14.15 -2.71 4.79
CA MET A 80 13.82 -1.31 4.54
C MET A 80 15.03 -0.39 4.70
N GLU A 81 15.84 -0.56 5.75
CA GLU A 81 17.03 0.26 5.96
C GLU A 81 18.07 0.04 4.86
N GLU A 82 18.33 -1.21 4.49
CA GLU A 82 19.32 -1.58 3.48
C GLU A 82 18.95 -1.05 2.08
N ASN A 83 17.65 -0.93 1.78
CA ASN A 83 17.16 -0.65 0.43
C ASN A 83 16.50 0.73 0.28
N LYS A 84 16.34 1.55 1.33
CA LYS A 84 15.60 2.82 1.24
C LYS A 84 16.14 3.79 0.18
N TYR A 85 17.41 3.72 -0.20
CA TYR A 85 18.00 4.56 -1.26
C TYR A 85 18.02 3.90 -2.66
N GLN A 86 17.52 2.68 -2.78
CA GLN A 86 17.65 1.84 -3.98
C GLN A 86 16.31 1.64 -4.71
N SER A 87 15.21 2.18 -4.17
CA SER A 87 13.86 2.03 -4.74
C SER A 87 13.50 0.57 -5.07
N PRO A 88 13.47 -0.33 -4.07
CA PRO A 88 13.23 -1.74 -4.30
C PRO A 88 11.84 -1.95 -4.89
N THR A 89 11.76 -2.84 -5.88
CA THR A 89 10.49 -3.23 -6.48
C THR A 89 9.67 -4.08 -5.51
N PHE A 90 8.36 -4.18 -5.79
CA PHE A 90 7.47 -5.09 -5.07
C PHE A 90 7.99 -6.54 -5.06
N GLU A 91 8.48 -7.02 -6.21
CA GLU A 91 8.99 -8.39 -6.36
C GLU A 91 10.24 -8.62 -5.51
N GLN A 92 11.18 -7.66 -5.48
CA GLN A 92 12.37 -7.75 -4.65
C GLN A 92 12.02 -7.85 -3.16
N ALA A 93 11.11 -7.00 -2.69
CA ALA A 93 10.63 -7.03 -1.30
C ALA A 93 9.91 -8.36 -0.98
N LEU A 94 9.06 -8.84 -1.90
CA LEU A 94 8.31 -10.09 -1.71
C LEU A 94 9.22 -11.30 -1.63
N ASN A 95 10.16 -11.42 -2.58
CA ASN A 95 11.09 -12.55 -2.64
C ASN A 95 12.01 -12.58 -1.41
N PHE A 96 12.47 -11.42 -0.95
CA PHE A 96 13.28 -11.33 0.27
C PHE A 96 12.50 -11.80 1.50
N LEU A 97 11.30 -11.25 1.73
CA LEU A 97 10.49 -11.63 2.89
C LEU A 97 10.07 -13.10 2.84
N PHE A 98 9.77 -13.63 1.65
CA PHE A 98 9.45 -15.05 1.48
C PHE A 98 10.63 -15.94 1.84
N LYS A 99 11.84 -15.61 1.36
CA LYS A 99 13.06 -16.38 1.65
C LYS A 99 13.41 -16.41 3.14
N GLU A 100 13.26 -15.29 3.84
CA GLU A 100 13.66 -15.17 5.25
C GLU A 100 12.60 -15.68 6.24
N LEU A 101 11.32 -15.62 5.86
CA LEU A 101 10.20 -15.92 6.76
C LEU A 101 9.40 -17.17 6.37
N ASP A 102 9.69 -17.77 5.22
CA ASP A 102 8.95 -18.89 4.61
C ASP A 102 7.44 -18.61 4.50
N ARG A 103 7.07 -17.34 4.28
CA ARG A 103 5.69 -16.85 4.23
C ARG A 103 5.52 -15.78 3.15
N VAL A 104 4.42 -15.87 2.42
CA VAL A 104 4.05 -14.88 1.40
C VAL A 104 3.36 -13.70 2.08
N GLU A 105 4.03 -12.56 2.13
CA GLU A 105 3.56 -11.34 2.80
C GLU A 105 3.32 -10.22 1.77
N ALA A 106 2.47 -10.49 0.77
CA ALA A 106 2.29 -9.62 -0.40
C ALA A 106 1.85 -8.19 -0.04
N SER A 107 0.84 -8.04 0.84
CA SER A 107 0.39 -6.70 1.23
C SER A 107 1.48 -5.92 1.97
N PHE A 108 2.31 -6.59 2.77
CA PHE A 108 3.40 -5.93 3.49
C PHE A 108 4.58 -5.59 2.59
N SER A 109 4.90 -6.46 1.63
CA SER A 109 5.92 -6.21 0.60
C SER A 109 5.59 -4.98 -0.23
N SER A 110 4.33 -4.84 -0.65
CA SER A 110 3.87 -3.67 -1.41
C SER A 110 3.87 -2.39 -0.57
N LYS A 111 3.46 -2.45 0.70
CA LYS A 111 3.56 -1.29 1.61
C LYS A 111 5.00 -0.85 1.80
N LEU A 112 5.92 -1.80 1.94
CA LEU A 112 7.35 -1.52 2.07
C LEU A 112 7.85 -0.78 0.83
N ALA A 113 7.64 -1.35 -0.35
CA ALA A 113 8.08 -0.76 -1.62
C ALA A 113 7.48 0.64 -1.84
N ALA A 114 6.17 0.80 -1.59
CA ALA A 114 5.48 2.08 -1.73
C ALA A 114 5.86 3.14 -0.69
N THR A 115 6.40 2.74 0.47
CA THR A 115 6.90 3.69 1.47
C THR A 115 8.25 4.25 1.07
N ILE A 116 9.12 3.41 0.49
CA ILE A 116 10.41 3.82 -0.04
C ILE A 116 10.21 4.63 -1.32
N ASN A 117 9.52 4.07 -2.30
CA ASN A 117 9.19 4.71 -3.57
C ASN A 117 7.67 4.93 -3.70
N PRO A 118 7.19 6.17 -3.51
CA PRO A 118 5.76 6.51 -3.57
C PRO A 118 5.09 6.25 -4.93
N ASP A 119 5.87 6.11 -6.00
CA ASP A 119 5.35 5.84 -7.34
C ASP A 119 4.88 4.38 -7.49
N HIS A 120 5.24 3.50 -6.54
CA HIS A 120 4.77 2.13 -6.53
C HIS A 120 3.35 1.99 -5.97
N PRO A 121 2.51 1.13 -6.56
CA PRO A 121 1.16 0.90 -6.09
C PRO A 121 1.13 0.19 -4.72
N ILE A 122 0.18 0.59 -3.88
CA ILE A 122 -0.14 -0.12 -2.62
C ILE A 122 -1.22 -1.18 -2.87
N ILE A 123 -0.85 -2.45 -2.74
CA ILE A 123 -1.75 -3.59 -2.85
C ILE A 123 -2.47 -3.81 -1.50
N ARG A 124 -3.80 -3.74 -1.53
CA ARG A 124 -4.67 -4.05 -0.38
C ARG A 124 -5.07 -5.52 -0.37
N ARG A 125 -5.38 -6.01 0.83
CA ARG A 125 -5.74 -7.40 1.21
C ARG A 125 -6.74 -8.13 0.28
N ASN A 126 -7.49 -7.41 -0.55
CA ASN A 126 -8.56 -7.97 -1.38
C ASN A 126 -8.04 -8.75 -2.61
N ILE A 127 -6.75 -8.60 -2.97
CA ILE A 127 -6.09 -9.50 -3.91
C ILE A 127 -5.44 -10.58 -3.05
N SER A 128 -6.12 -11.72 -2.98
CA SER A 128 -5.82 -12.80 -2.06
C SER A 128 -4.35 -13.23 -2.12
N GLU A 129 -3.70 -13.27 -0.95
CA GLU A 129 -2.43 -13.96 -0.69
C GLU A 129 -2.38 -15.38 -1.32
N TYR A 130 -3.56 -15.99 -1.53
CA TYR A 130 -3.74 -17.25 -2.24
C TYR A 130 -3.22 -17.25 -3.69
N ARG A 131 -3.44 -16.19 -4.49
CA ARG A 131 -2.97 -16.19 -5.90
C ARG A 131 -1.46 -16.12 -6.02
N PHE A 132 -0.78 -15.37 -5.14
CA PHE A 132 0.67 -15.20 -5.19
C PHE A 132 1.44 -16.42 -4.67
N SER A 133 0.92 -17.12 -3.65
CA SER A 133 1.57 -18.34 -3.15
C SER A 133 1.55 -19.49 -4.16
N GLU A 134 0.52 -19.56 -5.00
CA GLU A 134 0.44 -20.53 -6.11
C GLU A 134 1.37 -20.15 -7.29
N CYS A 135 1.52 -18.85 -7.59
CA CYS A 135 2.52 -18.37 -8.56
C CYS A 135 3.95 -18.74 -8.14
N LEU A 136 4.31 -18.49 -6.87
CA LEU A 136 5.67 -18.75 -6.37
C LEU A 136 6.00 -20.25 -6.23
N LYS A 137 4.97 -21.11 -6.10
CA LYS A 137 5.10 -22.57 -6.13
C LYS A 137 5.11 -23.16 -7.54
N GLY A 138 5.15 -22.32 -8.58
CA GLY A 138 5.23 -22.75 -9.98
C GLY A 138 3.92 -23.32 -10.55
N ARG A 139 2.76 -23.10 -9.90
CA ARG A 139 1.48 -23.68 -10.33
C ARG A 139 0.63 -22.77 -11.22
N PHE A 140 0.91 -21.46 -11.25
CA PHE A 140 0.34 -20.53 -12.22
C PHE A 140 1.34 -19.41 -12.50
N CYS A 141 2.11 -19.50 -13.58
CA CYS A 141 2.90 -18.35 -14.04
C CYS A 141 1.97 -17.41 -14.81
N PHE A 142 1.87 -16.14 -14.39
CA PHE A 142 1.50 -15.09 -15.33
C PHE A 142 2.67 -14.98 -16.31
N VAL A 143 2.49 -15.53 -17.51
CA VAL A 143 3.30 -15.11 -18.65
C VAL A 143 2.94 -13.65 -18.87
N ALA A 144 3.87 -12.75 -18.56
CA ALA A 144 3.77 -11.37 -19.00
C ALA A 144 4.09 -11.40 -20.50
N ASP A 145 3.06 -11.47 -21.33
CA ASP A 145 3.24 -11.23 -22.76
C ASP A 145 3.71 -9.79 -22.94
N SER A 146 4.81 -9.68 -23.69
CA SER A 146 5.55 -8.46 -24.02
C SER A 146 4.83 -7.62 -25.07
#